data_AF-A0A1I2C8J6-F1
#
_entry.id   AF-A0A1I2C8J6-F1
#
_cell.length_a   1.000
_cell.length_b   1.000
_cell.length_c   1.000
_cell.angle_alpha   90.00
_cell.angle_beta   90.00
_cell.angle_gamma   90.00
#
_symmetry.space_group_name_H-M   'P 1'
#
loop_
_entity.id
_entity.type
_entity.pdbx_description
1 polymer ?
#
loop_
_entity_poly.entity_id
_entity_poly.type
_entity_poly.pdbx_seq_one_letter_code
_entity_poly.pdbx_strand_id
1 'polypeptide(L)'
;MKKINNLAIIFILVPFFAFAQRYEDAPFIQAGVKLGANLNKIQGVGYDEEFKFNYHLGGFLKFNIGEYWGIQPELIFNQSTGRTVQRFSQIYSGANTDIQNVRLNYLSIPILANFGINKLSFQVGPQYSILLNQNQNLFQNGREAFKSGDFALVGGVWVQLGKVNLTGRYLIGLSNLNEVSSSEKWKNQAIQIGIGYTF
;
A
#
# COMPACT_ATOMS: atom_id res chain seq x y z
N MET A 1 -25.74 -25.05 -38.13
CA MET A 1 -25.43 -24.49 -36.80
C MET A 1 -24.31 -25.32 -36.19
N LYS A 2 -23.07 -24.80 -36.17
CA LYS A 2 -21.89 -25.52 -35.66
C LYS A 2 -21.78 -25.31 -34.14
N LYS A 3 -21.79 -26.40 -33.37
CA LYS A 3 -21.39 -26.40 -31.95
C LYS A 3 -19.86 -26.27 -31.92
N ILE A 4 -19.34 -25.24 -31.23
CA ILE A 4 -17.91 -25.10 -30.96
C ILE A 4 -17.70 -25.43 -29.48
N ASN A 5 -16.78 -26.35 -29.24
CA ASN A 5 -16.49 -26.98 -27.95
C ASN A 5 -15.68 -26.03 -27.04
N ASN A 6 -16.12 -25.87 -25.78
CA ASN A 6 -15.43 -25.12 -24.73
C ASN A 6 -14.29 -25.92 -24.08
N LEU A 7 -13.33 -26.42 -24.87
CA LEU A 7 -12.20 -27.22 -24.36
C LEU A 7 -10.83 -26.76 -24.87
N ALA A 8 -10.69 -25.48 -25.22
CA ALA A 8 -9.45 -24.92 -25.76
C ALA A 8 -8.78 -23.82 -24.91
N ILE A 9 -9.28 -23.54 -23.69
CA ILE A 9 -8.75 -22.46 -22.84
C ILE A 9 -7.71 -22.96 -21.80
N ILE A 10 -7.45 -24.26 -21.72
CA ILE A 10 -6.53 -24.81 -20.70
C ILE A 10 -5.05 -24.84 -21.14
N PHE A 11 -4.71 -24.55 -22.40
CA PHE A 11 -3.36 -24.82 -22.92
C PHE A 11 -2.40 -23.62 -23.07
N ILE A 12 -2.79 -22.41 -22.66
CA ILE A 12 -1.92 -21.20 -22.83
C ILE A 12 -1.24 -20.76 -21.51
N LEU A 13 -1.61 -21.32 -20.36
CA LEU A 13 -0.98 -20.96 -19.07
C LEU A 13 0.24 -21.82 -18.68
N VAL A 14 0.65 -22.77 -19.52
CA VAL A 14 1.63 -23.81 -19.13
C VAL A 14 3.11 -23.54 -19.46
N PRO A 15 3.55 -22.65 -20.38
CA PRO A 15 4.99 -22.52 -20.60
C PRO A 15 5.70 -21.52 -19.65
N PHE A 16 5.00 -20.73 -18.83
CA PHE A 16 5.68 -19.81 -17.90
C PHE A 16 6.29 -20.50 -16.67
N PHE A 17 5.85 -21.72 -16.36
CA PHE A 17 6.39 -22.53 -15.25
C PHE A 17 7.67 -23.29 -15.61
N ALA A 18 8.03 -23.39 -16.90
CA ALA A 18 9.16 -24.20 -17.34
C ALA A 18 10.54 -23.56 -17.12
N PHE A 19 10.61 -22.27 -16.77
CA PHE A 19 11.87 -21.56 -16.49
C PHE A 19 12.31 -21.57 -15.02
N ALA A 20 11.55 -22.24 -14.13
CA ALA A 20 11.91 -22.38 -12.72
C ALA A 20 12.85 -23.58 -12.50
N GLN A 21 14.01 -23.61 -13.18
CA GLN A 21 15.08 -24.54 -12.82
C GLN A 21 15.85 -23.99 -11.62
N ARG A 22 15.87 -24.79 -10.56
CA ARG A 22 16.24 -24.47 -9.17
C ARG A 22 17.74 -24.20 -8.97
N TYR A 23 18.05 -23.24 -8.10
CA TYR A 23 19.21 -23.26 -7.21
C TYR A 23 18.92 -22.46 -5.91
N GLU A 24 19.24 -23.10 -4.78
CA GLU A 24 19.30 -22.69 -3.34
C GLU A 24 18.13 -21.97 -2.60
N ASP A 25 17.54 -22.73 -1.67
CA ASP A 25 16.89 -22.43 -0.38
C ASP A 25 15.65 -21.55 -0.23
N ALA A 26 15.18 -20.84 -1.26
CA ALA A 26 13.93 -20.09 -1.18
C ALA A 26 12.77 -20.79 -1.92
N PRO A 27 11.64 -21.12 -1.26
CA PRO A 27 10.48 -21.65 -1.96
C PRO A 27 9.95 -20.62 -2.98
N PHE A 28 9.45 -21.13 -4.11
CA PHE A 28 8.92 -20.31 -5.21
C PHE A 28 7.84 -19.33 -4.73
N ILE A 29 6.97 -19.77 -3.82
CA ILE A 29 5.95 -18.96 -3.17
C ILE A 29 6.28 -18.88 -1.68
N GLN A 30 6.26 -17.68 -1.15
CA GLN A 30 6.33 -17.38 0.28
C GLN A 30 5.11 -16.56 0.65
N ALA A 31 4.56 -16.79 1.84
CA ALA A 31 3.48 -16.00 2.39
C ALA A 31 3.89 -15.47 3.75
N GLY A 32 3.32 -14.35 4.17
CA GLY A 32 3.61 -13.81 5.48
C GLY A 32 2.69 -12.70 5.89
N VAL A 33 2.90 -12.26 7.12
CA VAL A 33 2.22 -11.12 7.72
C VAL A 33 3.22 -10.03 8.06
N LYS A 34 2.78 -8.78 8.09
CA LYS A 34 3.61 -7.60 8.35
C LYS A 34 2.85 -6.60 9.20
N LEU A 35 3.57 -5.96 10.11
CA LEU A 35 3.06 -4.89 10.96
C LEU A 35 4.10 -3.76 11.02
N GLY A 36 3.65 -2.52 11.15
CA GLY A 36 4.57 -1.40 11.14
C GLY A 36 3.91 -0.06 11.39
N ALA A 37 4.70 0.98 11.18
CA ALA A 37 4.30 2.36 11.37
C ALA A 37 4.66 3.20 10.14
N ASN A 38 3.84 4.21 9.88
CA ASN A 38 4.02 5.17 8.79
C ASN A 38 4.18 6.57 9.39
N LEU A 39 5.16 7.30 8.88
CA LEU A 39 5.44 8.70 9.13
C LEU A 39 5.08 9.47 7.87
N ASN A 40 3.99 10.24 7.92
CA ASN A 40 3.54 11.01 6.78
C ASN A 40 3.99 12.47 6.93
N LYS A 41 4.66 12.99 5.90
CA LYS A 41 4.98 14.42 5.81
C LYS A 41 4.07 15.03 4.75
N ILE A 42 3.13 15.84 5.19
CA ILE A 42 2.29 16.65 4.29
C ILE A 42 3.04 17.96 4.07
N GLN A 43 3.54 18.21 2.86
CA GLN A 43 4.13 19.50 2.50
C GLN A 43 3.05 20.37 1.85
N GLY A 44 2.77 21.54 2.44
CA GLY A 44 1.82 22.52 1.93
C GLY A 44 2.00 23.87 2.61
N VAL A 45 1.93 24.96 1.85
CA VAL A 45 2.12 26.33 2.35
C VAL A 45 0.97 26.67 3.30
N GLY A 46 1.28 26.92 4.58
CA GLY A 46 0.30 27.33 5.59
C GLY A 46 -0.17 26.23 6.57
N TYR A 47 0.36 25.01 6.49
CA TYR A 47 0.18 23.99 7.52
C TYR A 47 1.51 23.80 8.28
N ASP A 48 1.46 23.86 9.62
CA ASP A 48 2.58 23.47 10.47
C ASP A 48 3.02 22.04 10.06
N GLU A 49 4.33 21.79 9.99
CA GLU A 49 4.93 20.50 9.58
C GLU A 49 4.58 19.37 10.58
N GLU A 50 3.31 18.97 10.62
CA GLU A 50 2.82 18.01 11.59
C GLU A 50 3.03 16.60 11.05
N PHE A 51 4.06 15.93 11.59
CA PHE A 51 4.29 14.52 11.35
C PHE A 51 3.12 13.70 11.90
N LYS A 52 2.39 13.01 11.01
CA LYS A 52 1.31 12.11 11.40
C LYS A 52 1.82 10.68 11.49
N PHE A 53 1.78 10.15 12.72
CA PHE A 53 2.10 8.77 13.05
C PHE A 53 0.89 7.87 12.84
N ASN A 54 1.05 6.86 12.00
CA ASN A 54 0.02 5.88 11.66
C ASN A 54 0.58 4.47 11.83
N TYR A 55 -0.30 3.48 11.99
CA TYR A 55 0.10 2.07 12.05
C TYR A 55 -0.48 1.30 10.87
N HIS A 56 0.18 0.20 10.51
CA HIS A 56 -0.27 -0.66 9.44
C HIS A 56 -0.13 -2.14 9.80
N LEU A 57 -1.05 -2.95 9.31
CA LEU A 57 -1.08 -4.41 9.42
C LEU A 57 -1.45 -4.99 8.06
N GLY A 58 -0.74 -6.01 7.61
CA GLY A 58 -1.02 -6.59 6.31
C GLY A 58 -0.50 -8.00 6.13
N GLY A 59 -0.89 -8.60 5.00
CA GLY A 59 -0.36 -9.85 4.50
C GLY A 59 0.36 -9.63 3.17
N PHE A 60 1.34 -10.48 2.87
CA PHE A 60 2.05 -10.46 1.60
C PHE A 60 2.19 -11.88 1.04
N LEU A 61 2.24 -11.96 -0.28
CA LEU A 61 2.74 -13.12 -1.02
C LEU A 61 3.99 -12.69 -1.75
N LYS A 62 5.02 -13.51 -1.78
CA LYS A 62 6.25 -13.27 -2.54
C LYS A 62 6.48 -14.44 -3.49
N PHE A 63 6.52 -14.13 -4.78
CA PHE A 63 6.81 -15.06 -5.86
C PHE A 63 8.24 -14.80 -6.32
N ASN A 64 9.15 -15.73 -6.05
CA ASN A 64 10.54 -15.62 -6.49
C ASN A 64 10.65 -16.09 -7.94
N ILE A 65 11.17 -15.24 -8.81
CA ILE A 65 11.32 -15.46 -10.25
C ILE A 65 12.82 -15.46 -10.56
N GLY A 66 13.42 -16.65 -10.62
CA GLY A 66 14.86 -16.81 -10.71
C GLY A 66 15.56 -16.48 -9.39
N GLU A 67 16.86 -16.20 -9.47
CA GLU A 67 17.73 -15.98 -8.30
C GLU A 67 17.58 -14.58 -7.68
N TYR A 68 17.44 -13.56 -8.53
CA TYR A 68 17.47 -12.16 -8.09
C TYR A 68 16.10 -11.49 -8.09
N TRP A 69 15.15 -11.95 -8.89
CA TRP A 69 13.89 -11.23 -9.09
C TRP A 69 12.72 -11.86 -8.34
N GLY A 70 11.71 -11.06 -8.05
CA GLY A 70 10.45 -11.56 -7.54
C GLY A 70 9.34 -10.53 -7.64
N ILE A 71 8.10 -10.98 -7.49
CA ILE A 71 6.92 -10.12 -7.41
C ILE A 71 6.25 -10.35 -6.07
N GLN A 72 5.81 -9.27 -5.43
CA GLN A 72 5.22 -9.29 -4.11
C GLN A 72 3.96 -8.44 -4.05
N PRO A 73 2.78 -9.02 -4.32
CA PRO A 73 1.53 -8.40 -3.98
C PRO A 73 1.31 -8.44 -2.47
N GLU A 74 0.74 -7.36 -1.94
CA GLU A 74 0.38 -7.28 -0.53
C GLU A 74 -1.03 -6.71 -0.35
N LEU A 75 -1.58 -6.93 0.83
CA LEU A 75 -2.80 -6.32 1.30
C LEU A 75 -2.53 -5.72 2.68
N ILE A 76 -2.63 -4.40 2.78
CA ILE A 76 -2.27 -3.64 3.97
C ILE A 76 -3.46 -2.81 4.44
N PHE A 77 -3.86 -3.00 5.68
CA PHE A 77 -4.74 -2.08 6.39
C PHE A 77 -3.89 -1.02 7.08
N ASN A 78 -4.12 0.25 6.74
CA ASN A 78 -3.48 1.40 7.35
C ASN A 78 -4.52 2.17 8.19
N GLN A 79 -4.21 2.43 9.46
CA GLN A 79 -5.03 3.28 10.31
C GLN A 79 -4.32 4.60 10.55
N SER A 80 -4.93 5.68 10.06
CA SER A 80 -4.47 7.04 10.25
C SER A 80 -5.29 7.74 11.32
N THR A 81 -4.63 8.26 12.34
CA THR A 81 -5.29 9.12 13.34
C THR A 81 -5.02 10.56 12.94
N GLY A 82 -5.98 11.17 12.24
CA GLY A 82 -5.93 12.61 12.01
C GLY A 82 -6.27 13.32 13.31
N ARG A 83 -5.27 13.87 14.01
CA ARG A 83 -5.56 14.99 14.92
C ARG A 83 -5.95 16.18 14.04
N THR A 84 -7.19 16.62 14.15
CA THR A 84 -7.59 17.92 13.63
C THR A 84 -6.86 18.95 14.48
N VAL A 85 -5.88 19.63 13.89
CA VAL A 85 -5.18 20.74 14.54
C VAL A 85 -6.24 21.78 14.95
N GLN A 86 -6.09 22.32 16.15
CA GLN A 86 -7.00 23.22 16.87
C GLN A 86 -7.24 24.59 16.19
N ARG A 87 -7.17 24.71 14.86
CA ARG A 87 -7.33 25.98 14.13
C ARG A 87 -8.60 26.10 13.29
N PHE A 88 -9.53 25.14 13.36
CA PHE A 88 -10.88 25.37 12.80
C PHE A 88 -11.78 26.23 13.71
N SER A 89 -11.39 26.44 14.98
CA SER A 89 -12.15 27.24 15.95
C SER A 89 -12.01 28.76 15.78
N GLN A 90 -11.13 29.25 14.89
CA GLN A 90 -10.95 30.69 14.69
C GLN A 90 -11.77 31.27 13.53
N ILE A 91 -12.47 30.44 12.74
CA ILE A 91 -13.33 30.91 11.62
C ILE A 91 -14.82 30.79 11.95
N TYR A 92 -15.22 29.89 12.85
CA TYR A 92 -16.60 29.70 13.29
C TYR A 92 -16.74 29.89 14.80
N SER A 93 -16.83 31.15 15.24
CA SER A 93 -17.29 31.50 16.57
C SER A 93 -18.78 31.13 16.71
N GLY A 94 -19.07 29.91 17.13
CA GLY A 94 -20.45 29.53 17.48
C GLY A 94 -20.79 28.05 17.49
N ALA A 95 -19.91 27.16 17.03
CA ALA A 95 -20.18 25.72 17.06
C ALA A 95 -19.43 25.04 18.22
N ASN A 96 -20.17 24.68 19.27
CA ASN A 96 -19.78 23.61 20.18
C ASN A 96 -19.77 22.29 19.41
N THR A 97 -18.69 22.02 18.71
CA THR A 97 -18.42 20.69 18.16
C THR A 97 -17.21 20.15 18.89
N ASP A 98 -17.45 19.23 19.81
CA ASP A 98 -16.46 18.22 20.19
C ASP A 98 -16.00 17.54 18.90
N ILE A 99 -14.91 18.02 18.30
CA ILE A 99 -14.32 17.42 17.11
C ILE A 99 -13.63 16.14 17.58
N GLN A 100 -14.44 15.09 17.67
CA GLN A 100 -14.02 13.73 17.99
C GLN A 100 -12.96 13.28 16.99
N ASN A 101 -11.93 12.61 17.51
CA ASN A 101 -10.82 12.03 16.77
C ASN A 101 -11.25 11.38 15.44
N VAL A 102 -10.97 12.04 14.31
CA VAL A 102 -11.29 11.49 12.99
C VAL A 102 -10.29 10.39 12.67
N ARG A 103 -10.74 9.14 12.77
CA ARG A 103 -9.97 7.95 12.40
C ARG A 103 -10.23 7.62 10.94
N LEU A 104 -9.19 7.72 10.11
CA LEU A 104 -9.25 7.38 8.70
C LEU A 104 -8.58 6.02 8.50
N ASN A 105 -9.35 5.04 8.04
CA ASN A 105 -8.83 3.71 7.72
C ASN A 105 -8.63 3.62 6.21
N TYR A 106 -7.53 3.01 5.77
CA TYR A 106 -7.24 2.79 4.36
C TYR A 106 -6.93 1.32 4.12
N LEU A 107 -7.39 0.78 3.00
CA LEU A 107 -6.97 -0.50 2.47
C LEU A 107 -6.03 -0.26 1.29
N SER A 108 -4.78 -0.68 1.41
CA SER A 108 -3.74 -0.49 0.40
C SER A 108 -3.31 -1.82 -0.19
N ILE A 109 -3.17 -1.84 -1.51
CA ILE A 109 -2.80 -3.00 -2.32
C ILE A 109 -1.55 -2.62 -3.13
N PRO A 110 -0.34 -2.77 -2.57
CA PRO A 110 0.89 -2.62 -3.32
C PRO A 110 1.21 -3.89 -4.13
N ILE A 111 1.77 -3.69 -5.31
CA ILE A 111 2.32 -4.75 -6.16
C ILE A 111 3.79 -4.39 -6.39
N LEU A 112 4.70 -5.11 -5.76
CA LEU A 112 6.12 -4.74 -5.72
C LEU A 112 6.95 -5.72 -6.54
N ALA A 113 7.83 -5.19 -7.37
CA ALA A 113 8.97 -5.94 -7.88
C ALA A 113 10.08 -5.95 -6.83
N ASN A 114 10.66 -7.11 -6.61
CA ASN A 114 11.79 -7.35 -5.71
C ASN A 114 13.04 -7.65 -6.53
N PHE A 115 14.14 -7.01 -6.17
CA PHE A 115 15.49 -7.37 -6.61
C PHE A 115 16.34 -7.73 -5.40
N GLY A 116 16.52 -9.04 -5.16
CA GLY A 116 17.22 -9.62 -4.03
C GLY A 116 18.72 -9.79 -4.28
N ILE A 117 19.54 -9.39 -3.32
CA ILE A 117 20.95 -9.75 -3.19
C ILE A 117 21.14 -10.29 -1.78
N ASN A 118 21.40 -11.59 -1.66
CA ASN A 118 21.50 -12.31 -0.38
C ASN A 118 20.23 -12.09 0.49
N LYS A 119 20.41 -11.49 1.68
CA LYS A 119 19.33 -11.20 2.64
C LYS A 119 18.62 -9.88 2.36
N LEU A 120 19.18 -9.02 1.51
CA LEU A 120 18.63 -7.70 1.18
C LEU A 120 17.83 -7.80 -0.11
N SER A 121 16.70 -7.13 -0.21
CA SER A 121 15.99 -6.94 -1.47
C SER A 121 15.53 -5.50 -1.63
N PHE A 122 15.76 -4.94 -2.80
CA PHE A 122 15.20 -3.66 -3.19
C PHE A 122 13.79 -3.88 -3.70
N GLN A 123 12.86 -3.03 -3.28
CA GLN A 123 11.46 -3.08 -3.64
C GLN A 123 11.09 -1.84 -4.44
N VAL A 124 10.35 -2.02 -5.53
CA VAL A 124 9.75 -0.92 -6.27
C VAL A 124 8.42 -1.35 -6.87
N GLY A 125 7.41 -0.49 -6.83
CA GLY A 125 6.17 -0.78 -7.53
C GLY A 125 5.02 0.16 -7.19
N PRO A 126 3.90 0.04 -7.92
CA PRO A 126 2.71 0.81 -7.65
C PRO A 126 1.99 0.32 -6.38
N GLN A 127 1.27 1.24 -5.75
CA GLN A 127 0.31 0.98 -4.70
C GLN A 127 -0.99 1.70 -5.00
N TYR A 128 -2.09 0.98 -4.88
CA TYR A 128 -3.43 1.55 -4.88
C TYR A 128 -3.98 1.54 -3.46
N SER A 129 -4.59 2.64 -3.01
CA SER A 129 -5.14 2.77 -1.66
C SER A 129 -6.57 3.26 -1.71
N ILE A 130 -7.41 2.68 -0.86
CA ILE A 130 -8.85 2.91 -0.82
C ILE A 130 -9.19 3.42 0.59
N LEU A 131 -9.78 4.61 0.70
CA LEU A 131 -10.27 5.13 1.99
C LEU A 131 -11.53 4.36 2.42
N LEU A 132 -11.53 3.86 3.65
CA LEU A 132 -12.65 3.19 4.29
C LEU A 132 -13.35 4.18 5.23
N ASN A 133 -14.59 4.55 4.93
CA ASN A 133 -15.36 5.47 5.76
C ASN A 133 -16.05 4.71 6.91
N GLN A 134 -15.89 5.18 8.16
CA GLN A 134 -16.43 4.50 9.34
C GLN A 134 -17.95 4.72 9.53
N ASN A 135 -18.52 5.73 8.87
CA ASN A 135 -19.92 6.15 9.05
C ASN A 135 -20.88 5.66 7.94
N GLN A 136 -20.44 4.79 7.04
CA GLN A 136 -21.27 4.25 5.95
C GLN A 136 -21.16 2.72 5.83
N ASN A 137 -22.24 2.08 5.37
CA ASN A 137 -22.30 0.64 5.14
C ASN A 137 -21.23 0.17 4.11
N LEU A 138 -20.62 -1.01 4.33
CA LEU A 138 -19.53 -1.58 3.50
C LEU A 138 -19.82 -1.58 1.98
N PHE A 139 -21.08 -1.80 1.57
CA PHE A 139 -21.51 -1.80 0.17
C PHE A 139 -21.59 -0.40 -0.47
N GLN A 140 -21.87 0.64 0.31
CA GLN A 140 -21.89 2.04 -0.16
C GLN A 140 -20.47 2.62 -0.20
N ASN A 141 -19.64 2.28 0.80
CA ASN A 141 -18.21 2.55 0.81
C ASN A 141 -17.49 2.02 -0.43
N GLY A 142 -17.81 0.80 -0.88
CA GLY A 142 -17.20 0.23 -2.08
C GLY A 142 -17.44 1.06 -3.37
N ARG A 143 -18.58 1.75 -3.50
CA ARG A 143 -18.88 2.58 -4.69
C ARG A 143 -18.24 3.96 -4.66
N GLU A 144 -18.12 4.59 -3.50
CA GLU A 144 -17.48 5.91 -3.35
C GLU A 144 -15.94 5.79 -3.28
N ALA A 145 -15.42 4.73 -2.69
CA ALA A 145 -13.99 4.51 -2.56
C ALA A 145 -13.33 4.09 -3.89
N PHE A 146 -14.09 3.56 -4.85
CA PHE A 146 -13.64 3.38 -6.24
C PHE A 146 -13.50 4.71 -7.00
N LYS A 147 -14.20 5.78 -6.58
CA LYS A 147 -14.10 7.13 -7.20
C LYS A 147 -12.94 7.97 -6.65
N SER A 148 -12.37 7.61 -5.51
CA SER A 148 -11.40 8.42 -4.75
C SER A 148 -10.11 7.67 -4.42
N GLY A 149 -9.86 6.53 -5.07
CA GLY A 149 -8.67 5.73 -4.79
C GLY A 149 -7.37 6.46 -5.12
N ASP A 150 -6.41 6.35 -4.21
CA ASP A 150 -5.12 7.01 -4.29
C ASP A 150 -4.06 6.08 -4.89
N PHE A 151 -3.37 6.59 -5.91
CA PHE A 151 -2.20 5.92 -6.47
C PHE A 151 -0.93 6.45 -5.83
N ALA A 152 0.00 5.57 -5.51
CA ALA A 152 1.33 5.90 -5.04
C ALA A 152 2.38 5.04 -5.73
N LEU A 153 3.59 5.58 -5.87
CA LEU A 153 4.78 4.80 -6.17
C LEU A 153 5.49 4.45 -4.85
N VAL A 154 5.86 3.19 -4.70
CA VAL A 154 6.57 2.67 -3.54
C VAL A 154 7.99 2.33 -3.96
N GLY A 155 8.98 2.79 -3.20
CA GLY A 155 10.36 2.34 -3.27
C GLY A 155 10.85 1.96 -1.88
N GLY A 156 11.69 0.93 -1.74
CA GLY A 156 12.15 0.54 -0.41
C GLY A 156 13.12 -0.63 -0.38
N VAL A 157 13.36 -1.11 0.84
CA VAL A 157 14.24 -2.23 1.16
C VAL A 157 13.50 -3.26 2.02
N TRP A 158 13.83 -4.52 1.77
CA TRP A 158 13.41 -5.71 2.50
C TRP A 158 14.66 -6.41 3.02
N VAL A 159 14.72 -6.74 4.29
CA VAL A 159 15.80 -7.55 4.85
C VAL A 159 15.21 -8.83 5.42
N GLN A 160 15.55 -9.98 4.85
CA GLN A 160 15.10 -11.29 5.30
C GLN A 160 16.09 -11.89 6.32
N LEU A 161 15.62 -12.14 7.54
CA LEU A 161 16.37 -12.71 8.66
C LEU A 161 15.68 -14.00 9.12
N GLY A 162 15.92 -15.09 8.39
CA GLY A 162 15.24 -16.37 8.66
C GLY A 162 13.75 -16.24 8.35
N LYS A 163 12.89 -16.41 9.36
CA LYS A 163 11.44 -16.20 9.22
C LYS A 163 11.01 -14.75 9.46
N VAL A 164 11.85 -13.93 10.07
CA VAL A 164 11.53 -12.52 10.33
C VAL A 164 12.03 -11.67 9.18
N ASN A 165 11.29 -10.64 8.82
CA ASN A 165 11.73 -9.64 7.84
C ASN A 165 11.60 -8.23 8.41
N LEU A 166 12.50 -7.35 7.96
CA LEU A 166 12.47 -5.92 8.25
C LEU A 166 12.24 -5.15 6.95
N THR A 167 11.42 -4.12 7.02
CA THR A 167 11.02 -3.34 5.86
C THR A 167 11.20 -1.85 6.12
N GLY A 168 11.74 -1.16 5.13
CA GLY A 168 11.81 0.30 5.10
C GLY A 168 11.37 0.77 3.73
N ARG A 169 10.37 1.64 3.65
CA ARG A 169 9.77 2.09 2.39
C ARG A 169 9.56 3.60 2.38
N TYR A 170 9.58 4.14 1.18
CA TYR A 170 9.24 5.50 0.85
C TYR A 170 8.12 5.49 -0.19
N LEU A 171 7.04 6.18 0.11
CA LEU A 171 5.85 6.26 -0.73
C LEU A 171 5.70 7.68 -1.25
N ILE A 172 5.47 7.77 -2.55
CA ILE A 172 5.23 9.02 -3.26
C ILE A 172 3.83 8.95 -3.83
N GLY A 173 2.90 9.73 -3.28
CA GLY A 173 1.55 9.87 -3.82
C GLY A 173 1.58 10.49 -5.22
N LEU A 174 0.88 9.86 -6.15
CA LEU A 174 0.73 10.27 -7.54
C LEU A 174 -0.67 10.80 -7.85
N SER A 175 -1.66 10.54 -7.00
CA SER A 175 -3.02 11.08 -7.14
C SER A 175 -3.07 12.58 -6.81
N ASN A 176 -3.73 13.35 -7.68
CA ASN A 176 -4.10 14.75 -7.42
C ASN A 176 -5.41 14.75 -6.63
N LEU A 177 -5.39 15.24 -5.39
CA LEU A 177 -6.58 15.35 -4.54
C LEU A 177 -7.48 16.55 -4.87
N ASN A 178 -7.38 17.17 -6.05
CA ASN A 178 -8.24 18.31 -6.44
C ASN A 178 -8.48 18.39 -7.95
N GLU A 179 -9.74 18.28 -8.37
CA GLU A 179 -10.25 18.79 -9.65
C GLU A 179 -10.71 20.26 -9.51
N VAL A 180 -9.88 21.17 -9.02
CA VAL A 180 -10.18 22.61 -9.08
C VAL A 180 -8.88 23.39 -9.23
N SER A 181 -8.67 23.94 -10.43
CA SER A 181 -7.79 25.07 -10.80
C SER A 181 -6.47 25.31 -10.04
N SER A 182 -5.39 25.35 -10.82
CA SER A 182 -4.13 26.07 -10.57
C SER A 182 -3.03 25.36 -9.75
N SER A 183 -2.10 24.76 -10.51
CA SER A 183 -0.64 24.84 -10.38
C SER A 183 0.10 24.58 -9.06
N GLU A 184 -0.46 23.90 -8.06
CA GLU A 184 0.34 23.36 -6.96
C GLU A 184 0.11 21.86 -6.79
N LYS A 185 1.11 21.05 -7.17
CA LYS A 185 1.10 19.59 -7.04
C LYS A 185 1.42 19.22 -5.60
N TRP A 186 0.39 19.03 -4.78
CA TRP A 186 0.55 18.52 -3.41
C TRP A 186 0.94 17.04 -3.47
N LYS A 187 2.25 16.74 -3.43
CA LYS A 187 2.78 15.38 -3.41
C LYS A 187 2.83 14.87 -1.98
N ASN A 188 1.90 13.99 -1.60
CA ASN A 188 1.95 13.33 -0.31
C ASN A 188 3.14 12.35 -0.27
N GLN A 189 3.97 12.44 0.77
CA GLN A 189 5.14 11.58 0.96
C GLN A 189 5.06 10.89 2.32
N ALA A 190 5.36 9.59 2.34
CA ALA A 190 5.36 8.82 3.57
C ALA A 190 6.58 7.91 3.67
N ILE A 191 7.16 7.83 4.86
CA ILE A 191 8.15 6.81 5.22
C ILE A 191 7.43 5.72 5.99
N GLN A 192 7.61 4.46 5.61
CA GLN A 192 7.09 3.31 6.33
C GLN A 192 8.23 2.45 6.84
N ILE A 193 8.08 1.99 8.07
CA ILE A 193 8.95 0.99 8.67
C ILE A 193 8.08 -0.14 9.19
N GLY A 194 8.56 -1.38 9.10
CA GLY A 194 7.78 -2.51 9.54
C GLY A 194 8.60 -3.76 9.74
N ILE A 195 8.03 -4.68 10.52
CA ILE A 195 8.53 -6.03 10.74
C ILE A 195 7.49 -7.02 10.21
N GLY A 196 7.93 -8.13 9.67
CA GLY A 196 7.05 -9.20 9.23
C GLY A 196 7.56 -10.58 9.59
N TYR A 197 6.69 -11.55 9.39
CA TYR A 197 6.94 -12.96 9.59
C TYR A 197 6.53 -13.72 8.34
N THR A 198 7.50 -14.42 7.74
CA THR A 198 7.34 -15.30 6.58
C THR A 198 7.13 -16.73 7.08
N PHE A 199 6.08 -17.40 6.60
CA PHE A 199 5.70 -18.75 6.98
C PHE A 199 6.58 -19.82 6.31
#